data_AF-A0A818ZXR3-F1
#
_entry.id   AF-A0A818ZXR3-F1
#
_cell.length_a   1.000
_cell.length_b   1.000
_cell.length_c   1.000
_cell.angle_alpha   90.00
_cell.angle_beta   90.00
_cell.angle_gamma   90.00
#
_symmetry.space_group_name_H-M   'P 1'
#
loop_
_entity.id
_entity.type
_entity.pdbx_description
1 polymer ?
#
loop_
_entity_poly.entity_id
_entity_poly.type
_entity_poly.pdbx_seq_one_letter_code
_entity_poly.pdbx_strand_id
1 'polypeptide(L)'
;MYSHHKNLNVGDAACTIASATSFPEPFLHDGKHLRHMHRNLAGNRFSDHVALLNAFQQYEREKNRNGERGEMDYCERKCLNLSTMRMTYEARNQLRDIMLMSGFPEECLSSQWFDVEQSHSKLDIVILLLCFDIYPNVCFHISKRKLLTNESMRSITK
;
A
#
# COMPACT_ATOMS: atom_id res chain seq x y z
N MET A 1 5.36 -18.45 30.50
CA MET A 1 4.04 -18.56 29.83
C MET A 1 4.13 -17.75 28.55
N TYR A 2 4.72 -18.34 27.49
CA TYR A 2 4.92 -17.68 26.21
C TYR A 2 3.55 -17.54 25.54
N SER A 3 3.03 -16.32 25.51
CA SER A 3 1.80 -15.99 24.80
C SER A 3 2.01 -16.33 23.32
N HIS A 4 1.28 -17.33 22.82
CA HIS A 4 1.07 -17.57 21.39
C HIS A 4 0.32 -16.37 20.80
N HIS A 5 0.98 -15.21 20.70
CA HIS A 5 0.54 -14.16 19.81
C HIS A 5 0.61 -14.77 18.41
N LYS A 6 -0.57 -15.04 17.82
CA LYS A 6 -0.69 -15.33 16.40
C LYS A 6 -0.11 -14.11 15.68
N ASN A 7 1.16 -14.17 15.31
CA ASN A 7 1.78 -13.14 14.50
C ASN A 7 0.98 -13.06 13.21
N LEU A 8 0.39 -11.89 12.95
CA LEU A 8 -0.49 -11.66 11.80
C LEU A 8 0.27 -11.84 10.48
N ASN A 9 1.60 -11.75 10.52
CA ASN A 9 2.52 -11.92 9.39
C ASN A 9 2.19 -11.00 8.21
N VAL A 10 1.86 -9.75 8.54
CA VAL A 10 1.56 -8.65 7.61
C VAL A 10 2.42 -7.41 7.87
N GLY A 11 3.46 -7.52 8.72
CA GLY A 11 4.30 -6.40 9.11
C GLY A 11 5.05 -5.78 7.93
N ASP A 12 5.53 -6.60 6.98
CA ASP A 12 6.17 -6.10 5.76
C ASP A 12 5.21 -5.25 4.90
N ALA A 13 3.95 -5.69 4.78
CA ALA A 13 2.92 -4.95 4.06
C ALA A 13 2.61 -3.62 4.75
N ALA A 14 2.53 -3.62 6.08
CA ALA A 14 2.34 -2.41 6.87
C ALA A 14 3.51 -1.44 6.69
N CYS A 15 4.75 -1.91 6.76
CA CYS A 15 5.95 -1.09 6.51
C CYS A 15 5.95 -0.51 5.09
N THR A 16 5.56 -1.32 4.10
CA THR A 16 5.46 -0.89 2.70
C THR A 16 4.44 0.24 2.54
N ILE A 17 3.23 0.08 3.08
CA ILE A 17 2.19 1.11 2.97
C ILE A 17 2.61 2.37 3.72
N ALA A 18 3.08 2.26 4.97
CA ALA A 18 3.53 3.40 5.77
C ALA A 18 4.65 4.20 5.07
N SER A 19 5.60 3.49 4.45
CA SER A 19 6.68 4.12 3.69
C SER A 19 6.15 4.78 2.42
N ALA A 20 5.29 4.10 1.66
CA ALA A 20 4.72 4.64 0.43
C ALA A 20 3.88 5.90 0.69
N THR A 21 3.13 5.95 1.78
CA THR A 21 2.32 7.11 2.17
C THR A 21 3.13 8.27 2.76
N SER A 22 4.40 8.03 3.09
CA SER A 22 5.32 9.08 3.58
C SER A 22 5.95 9.90 2.45
N PHE A 23 5.76 9.48 1.20
CA PHE A 23 6.23 10.17 0.00
C PHE A 23 5.05 10.60 -0.88
N PRO A 24 5.28 11.52 -1.85
CA PRO A 24 4.29 11.82 -2.88
C PRO A 24 3.86 10.54 -3.63
N GLU A 25 2.64 10.51 -4.14
CA GLU A 25 2.16 9.34 -4.88
C GLU A 25 3.05 9.04 -6.10
N PRO A 26 3.44 7.77 -6.32
CA PRO A 26 4.30 7.40 -7.44
C PRO A 26 3.57 7.41 -8.79
N PHE A 27 2.24 7.51 -8.81
CA PHE A 27 1.44 7.43 -10.03
C PHE A 27 1.54 8.71 -10.86
N LEU A 28 2.13 8.62 -12.06
CA LEU A 28 2.23 9.76 -12.97
C LEU A 28 0.89 9.99 -13.68
N HIS A 29 0.37 11.22 -13.68
CA HIS A 29 -0.87 11.57 -14.36
C HIS A 29 -0.61 12.51 -15.54
N ASP A 30 -1.29 12.26 -16.66
CA ASP A 30 -1.46 13.27 -17.71
C ASP A 30 -2.81 13.94 -17.52
N GLY A 31 -2.80 15.13 -16.91
CA GLY A 31 -4.01 15.92 -16.66
C GLY A 31 -4.75 15.54 -15.37
N LYS A 32 -6.07 15.76 -15.34
CA LYS A 32 -6.88 15.76 -14.11
C LYS A 32 -7.26 14.37 -13.56
N HIS A 33 -6.96 13.28 -14.26
CA HIS A 33 -7.47 11.95 -13.90
C HIS A 33 -6.37 10.89 -13.91
N LEU A 34 -6.40 10.03 -12.89
CA LEU A 34 -5.66 8.77 -12.84
C LEU A 34 -5.92 7.94 -14.10
N ARG A 35 -4.84 7.40 -14.70
CA ARG A 35 -4.94 6.48 -15.83
C ARG A 35 -5.67 5.21 -15.40
N HIS A 36 -6.47 4.61 -16.29
CA HIS A 36 -7.19 3.35 -16.01
C HIS A 36 -6.27 2.25 -15.49
N MET A 37 -5.04 2.23 -15.98
CA MET A 37 -3.93 1.39 -15.51
C MET A 37 -3.73 1.42 -13.99
N HIS A 38 -3.83 2.59 -13.36
CA HIS A 38 -3.61 2.74 -11.92
C HIS A 38 -4.80 2.22 -11.12
N ARG A 39 -6.02 2.39 -11.65
CA ARG A 39 -7.23 1.81 -11.03
C ARG A 39 -7.18 0.29 -10.99
N ASN A 40 -6.61 -0.34 -12.03
CA ASN A 40 -6.47 -1.80 -12.08
C ASN A 40 -5.53 -2.35 -10.99
N LEU A 41 -4.65 -1.53 -10.41
CA LEU A 41 -3.76 -1.98 -9.34
C LEU A 41 -4.51 -2.25 -8.03
N ALA A 42 -5.67 -1.65 -7.82
CA ALA A 42 -6.53 -1.93 -6.67
C ALA A 42 -7.29 -3.27 -6.79
N GLY A 43 -7.33 -3.88 -7.99
CA GLY A 43 -8.20 -5.03 -8.27
C GLY A 43 -9.65 -4.76 -7.85
N ASN A 44 -10.24 -5.71 -7.13
CA ASN A 44 -11.61 -5.62 -6.61
C ASN A 44 -11.67 -5.05 -5.18
N ARG A 45 -10.59 -4.43 -4.69
CA ARG A 45 -10.46 -3.96 -3.30
C ARG A 45 -10.85 -2.50 -3.10
N PHE A 46 -10.97 -1.74 -4.18
CA PHE A 46 -11.39 -0.32 -4.17
C PHE A 46 -10.60 0.55 -3.17
N SER A 47 -9.29 0.34 -3.07
CA SER A 47 -8.41 1.00 -2.08
C SER A 47 -7.12 1.49 -2.73
N ASP A 48 -6.82 2.78 -2.55
CA ASP A 48 -5.59 3.40 -3.06
C ASP A 48 -4.34 2.85 -2.33
N HIS A 49 -4.44 2.59 -1.03
CA HIS A 49 -3.36 1.92 -0.28
C HIS A 49 -3.08 0.51 -0.81
N VAL A 50 -4.13 -0.23 -1.18
CA VAL A 50 -3.95 -1.55 -1.82
C VAL A 50 -3.35 -1.41 -3.21
N ALA A 51 -3.75 -0.40 -3.98
CA ALA A 51 -3.14 -0.12 -5.28
C ALA A 51 -1.64 0.17 -5.15
N LEU A 52 -1.24 0.97 -4.16
CA LEU A 52 0.16 1.24 -3.83
C LEU A 52 0.92 -0.03 -3.43
N LEU A 53 0.35 -0.84 -2.53
CA LEU A 53 0.94 -2.11 -2.11
C LEU A 53 1.16 -3.05 -3.32
N ASN A 54 0.16 -3.17 -4.19
CA ASN A 54 0.24 -4.02 -5.37
C ASN A 54 1.25 -3.47 -6.42
N ALA A 55 1.32 -2.15 -6.59
CA ALA A 55 2.34 -1.53 -7.43
C ALA A 55 3.74 -1.86 -6.91
N PHE A 56 3.92 -1.77 -5.59
CA PHE A 56 5.20 -1.97 -4.93
C PHE A 56 5.65 -3.44 -4.96
N GLN A 57 4.78 -4.41 -4.66
CA GLN A 57 5.14 -5.84 -4.74
C GLN A 57 5.51 -6.26 -6.17
N GLN A 58 4.84 -5.71 -7.19
CA GLN A 58 5.18 -5.98 -8.59
C GLN A 58 6.50 -5.33 -8.98
N TYR A 59 6.73 -4.08 -8.58
CA TYR A 59 8.01 -3.39 -8.75
C TYR A 59 9.17 -4.18 -8.14
N GLU A 60 9.04 -4.61 -6.89
CA GLU A 60 10.07 -5.36 -6.18
C GLU A 60 10.32 -6.73 -6.83
N ARG A 61 9.26 -7.40 -7.31
CA ARG A 61 9.40 -8.65 -8.08
C ARG A 61 10.23 -8.45 -9.36
N GLU A 62 9.98 -7.38 -10.11
CA GLU A 62 10.73 -7.10 -11.35
C GLU A 62 12.16 -6.64 -11.06
N LYS A 63 12.36 -5.83 -10.01
CA LYS A 63 13.68 -5.46 -9.49
C LYS A 63 14.50 -6.70 -9.10
N ASN A 64 13.90 -7.64 -8.39
CA ASN A 64 14.58 -8.86 -7.94
C ASN A 64 14.92 -9.81 -9.11
N ARG A 65 14.15 -9.77 -10.20
CA ARG A 65 14.36 -10.62 -11.39
C ARG A 65 15.43 -10.06 -12.32
N ASN A 66 15.39 -8.77 -12.58
CA ASN A 66 16.16 -8.14 -13.66
C ASN A 66 17.02 -6.95 -13.17
N GLY A 67 17.17 -6.79 -11.86
CA GLY A 67 17.94 -5.71 -11.25
C GLY A 67 17.37 -4.32 -11.56
N GLU A 68 18.27 -3.35 -11.71
CA GLU A 68 17.94 -1.95 -12.05
C GLU A 68 17.11 -1.84 -13.34
N ARG A 69 17.39 -2.67 -14.35
CA ARG A 69 16.63 -2.65 -15.59
C ARG A 69 15.17 -3.07 -15.38
N GLY A 70 14.95 -4.06 -14.52
CA GLY A 70 13.59 -4.54 -14.21
C GLY A 70 12.71 -3.48 -13.58
N GLU A 71 13.24 -2.73 -12.62
CA GLU A 71 12.50 -1.63 -11.99
C GLU A 71 12.24 -0.46 -12.95
N MET A 72 13.21 -0.11 -13.80
CA MET A 72 13.04 0.92 -14.83
C MET A 72 11.93 0.54 -15.82
N ASP A 73 12.03 -0.65 -16.40
CA ASP A 73 11.06 -1.16 -17.38
C ASP A 73 9.66 -1.31 -16.76
N TYR A 74 9.57 -1.68 -15.48
CA TYR A 74 8.28 -1.72 -14.78
C TYR A 74 7.69 -0.33 -14.58
N CYS A 75 8.49 0.62 -14.08
CA CYS A 75 8.02 1.99 -13.82
C CYS A 75 7.60 2.69 -15.12
N GLU A 76 8.34 2.50 -16.21
CA GLU A 76 7.95 3.03 -17.52
C GLU A 76 6.61 2.45 -17.98
N ARG A 77 6.47 1.12 -18.00
CA ARG A 77 5.23 0.43 -18.42
C ARG A 77 4.03 0.77 -17.56
N LYS A 78 4.22 1.04 -16.26
CA LYS A 78 3.14 1.38 -15.32
C LYS A 78 2.99 2.88 -15.07
N CYS A 79 3.76 3.70 -15.78
CA CYS A 79 3.79 5.15 -15.63
C CYS A 79 3.92 5.56 -14.16
N LEU A 80 4.98 5.05 -13.52
CA LEU A 80 5.33 5.31 -12.14
C LEU A 80 6.60 6.17 -12.07
N ASN A 81 6.69 7.00 -11.04
CA ASN A 81 7.88 7.75 -10.71
C ASN A 81 8.93 6.83 -10.10
N LEU A 82 9.96 6.49 -10.88
CA LEU A 82 11.04 5.59 -10.45
C LEU A 82 11.73 6.06 -9.16
N SER A 83 12.01 7.36 -9.04
CA SER A 83 12.66 7.93 -7.86
C SER A 83 11.83 7.72 -6.59
N THR A 84 10.52 7.89 -6.69
CA THR A 84 9.57 7.67 -5.58
C THR A 84 9.52 6.20 -5.18
N MET A 85 9.52 5.29 -6.17
CA MET A 85 9.56 3.84 -5.90
C MET A 85 10.86 3.44 -5.17
N ARG A 86 12.01 3.98 -5.60
CA ARG A 86 13.31 3.76 -4.95
C ARG A 86 13.35 4.32 -3.53
N MET A 87 12.89 5.55 -3.31
CA MET A 87 12.82 6.15 -1.96
C MET A 87 11.92 5.33 -1.04
N THR A 88 10.77 4.89 -1.54
CA THR A 88 9.85 4.01 -0.80
C THR A 88 10.52 2.69 -0.41
N TYR A 89 11.28 2.09 -1.32
CA TYR A 89 12.02 0.84 -1.07
C TYR A 89 13.04 0.98 0.05
N GLU A 90 13.84 2.05 0.02
CA GLU A 90 14.84 2.33 1.06
C GLU A 90 14.18 2.62 2.42
N ALA A 91 13.15 3.47 2.44
CA ALA A 91 12.42 3.79 3.67
C ALA A 91 11.75 2.56 4.30
N ARG A 92 11.17 1.69 3.48
CA ARG A 92 10.55 0.43 3.94
C ARG A 92 11.59 -0.50 4.56
N ASN A 93 12.79 -0.60 3.98
CA ASN A 93 13.87 -1.40 4.56
C ASN A 93 14.34 -0.82 5.89
N GLN A 94 14.54 0.50 5.97
CA GLN A 94 14.92 1.17 7.21
C GLN A 94 13.86 0.97 8.31
N LEU A 95 12.58 1.10 7.96
CA LEU A 95 11.49 0.86 8.91
C LEU A 95 11.45 -0.60 9.37
N ARG A 96 11.69 -1.56 8.46
CA ARG A 96 11.80 -2.98 8.79
C ARG A 96 12.94 -3.23 9.79
N ASP A 97 14.11 -2.64 9.56
CA ASP A 97 15.26 -2.77 10.45
C ASP A 97 14.98 -2.18 11.84
N ILE A 98 14.32 -1.03 11.91
CA ILE A 98 13.88 -0.41 13.18
C ILE A 98 12.94 -1.35 13.95
N MET A 99 11.98 -1.98 13.25
CA MET A 99 11.05 -2.92 13.87
C MET A 99 11.78 -4.15 14.41
N LEU A 100 12.72 -4.73 13.65
CA LEU A 100 13.55 -5.84 14.13
C LEU A 100 14.38 -5.46 15.36
N MET A 101 15.05 -4.30 15.33
CA MET A 101 15.81 -3.78 16.46
C MET A 101 14.95 -3.51 17.71
N SER A 102 13.66 -3.21 17.50
CA SER A 102 12.68 -3.01 18.58
C SER A 102 12.11 -4.31 19.15
N GLY A 103 12.57 -5.48 18.66
CA GLY A 103 12.20 -6.78 19.17
C GLY A 103 11.01 -7.45 18.46
N PHE A 104 10.58 -6.94 17.30
CA PHE A 104 9.58 -7.62 16.48
C PHE A 104 10.18 -8.90 15.85
N PRO A 105 9.46 -10.03 15.85
CA PRO A 105 9.94 -11.27 15.23
C PRO A 105 10.15 -11.13 13.72
N GLU A 106 11.18 -11.76 13.17
CA GLU A 106 11.47 -11.69 11.73
C GLU A 106 10.34 -12.30 10.88
N GLU A 107 9.65 -13.32 11.41
CA GLU A 107 8.54 -13.98 10.72
C GLU A 107 7.38 -13.02 10.44
N CYS A 108 7.15 -12.03 11.30
CA CYS A 108 6.07 -11.07 11.08
C CYS A 108 6.40 -10.03 9.99
N LEU A 109 7.69 -9.86 9.68
CA LEU A 109 8.24 -8.95 8.67
C LEU A 109 8.70 -9.69 7.40
N SER A 110 8.28 -10.93 7.22
CA SER A 110 8.53 -11.69 6.00
C SER A 110 7.66 -11.18 4.87
N SER A 111 8.28 -10.86 3.73
CA SER A 111 7.55 -10.39 2.56
C SER A 111 6.60 -11.45 2.01
N GLN A 112 5.41 -11.02 1.63
CA GLN A 112 4.34 -11.89 1.12
C GLN A 112 3.70 -11.26 -0.09
N TRP A 113 3.28 -12.12 -1.02
CA TRP A 113 2.49 -11.69 -2.17
C TRP A 113 1.02 -11.60 -1.77
N PHE A 114 0.38 -10.47 -2.11
CA PHE A 114 -1.05 -10.27 -1.90
C PHE A 114 -1.79 -10.30 -3.24
N ASP A 115 -2.83 -11.13 -3.34
CA ASP A 115 -3.77 -11.12 -4.45
C ASP A 115 -4.85 -10.06 -4.20
N VAL A 116 -5.00 -9.12 -5.13
CA VAL A 116 -5.99 -8.03 -5.07
C VAL A 116 -7.27 -8.33 -5.85
N GLU A 117 -7.28 -9.37 -6.68
CA GLU A 117 -8.44 -9.77 -7.47
C GLU A 117 -9.34 -10.71 -6.69
N GLN A 118 -8.74 -11.57 -5.86
CA GLN A 118 -9.44 -12.59 -5.07
C GLN A 118 -9.54 -12.23 -3.58
N SER A 119 -10.38 -12.97 -2.86
CA SER A 119 -10.42 -12.87 -1.40
C SER A 119 -9.09 -13.35 -0.82
N HIS A 120 -8.49 -12.52 0.04
CA HIS A 120 -7.19 -12.79 0.64
C HIS A 120 -7.20 -12.33 2.10
N SER A 121 -7.35 -13.27 3.03
CA SER A 121 -7.60 -12.99 4.46
C SER A 121 -6.53 -12.11 5.11
N LYS A 122 -5.26 -12.28 4.74
CA LYS A 122 -4.19 -11.40 5.24
C LYS A 122 -4.26 -9.99 4.68
N LEU A 123 -4.74 -9.81 3.45
CA LEU A 123 -4.96 -8.48 2.89
C LEU A 123 -6.11 -7.79 3.62
N ASP A 124 -7.14 -8.54 4.02
CA ASP A 124 -8.24 -8.02 4.84
C ASP A 124 -7.74 -7.52 6.21
N ILE A 125 -6.77 -8.23 6.82
CA ILE A 125 -6.10 -7.79 8.05
C ILE A 125 -5.31 -6.50 7.82
N VAL A 126 -4.57 -6.38 6.71
CA VAL A 126 -3.86 -5.13 6.36
C VAL A 126 -4.83 -3.96 6.25
N ILE A 127 -5.95 -4.14 5.54
CA ILE A 127 -6.98 -3.10 5.42
C ILE A 127 -7.58 -2.75 6.78
N LEU A 128 -7.84 -3.74 7.63
CA LEU A 128 -8.32 -3.49 8.99
C LEU A 128 -7.35 -2.64 9.79
N LEU A 129 -6.05 -2.94 9.74
CA LEU A 129 -5.01 -2.16 10.41
C LEU A 129 -4.95 -0.72 9.88
N LEU A 130 -5.11 -0.53 8.56
CA LEU A 130 -5.22 0.82 7.99
C LEU A 130 -6.43 1.58 8.52
N CYS A 131 -7.60 0.93 8.66
CA CYS A 131 -8.77 1.56 9.24
C CYS A 131 -8.54 2.03 10.69
N PHE A 132 -7.75 1.28 11.46
CA PHE A 132 -7.33 1.70 12.81
C PHE A 132 -6.39 2.90 12.77
N ASP A 133 -5.42 2.91 11.85
CA ASP A 133 -4.43 3.97 11.71
C ASP A 133 -5.05 5.31 11.27
N ILE A 134 -5.99 5.26 10.33
CA ILE A 134 -6.63 6.47 9.78
C ILE A 134 -7.81 6.96 10.62
N TYR A 135 -8.23 6.24 11.67
CA TYR A 135 -9.32 6.68 12.54
C TYR A 135 -8.94 8.01 13.23
N PRO A 136 -9.83 9.03 13.27
CA PRO A 136 -11.27 9.00 12.98
C PRO A 136 -11.68 9.40 11.56
N ASN A 137 -10.77 9.37 10.57
CA ASN A 137 -11.03 9.77 9.18
C ASN A 137 -11.86 8.73 8.40
N VAL A 138 -13.10 8.52 8.81
CA VAL A 138 -14.03 7.56 8.22
C VAL A 138 -15.18 8.31 7.53
N CYS A 139 -15.63 7.80 6.39
CA CYS A 139 -16.73 8.42 5.64
C CYS A 139 -17.69 7.39 5.04
N PHE A 140 -18.94 7.80 4.80
CA PHE A 140 -19.93 7.04 4.06
C PHE A 140 -20.04 7.55 2.62
N HIS A 141 -19.94 6.65 1.65
CA HIS A 141 -20.20 6.97 0.24
C HIS A 141 -21.70 7.11 -0.01
N ILE A 142 -22.12 8.22 -0.63
CA ILE A 142 -23.53 8.47 -0.96
C ILE A 142 -23.76 8.27 -2.47
N SER A 143 -23.03 9.02 -3.29
CA SER A 143 -23.16 8.96 -4.75
C SER A 143 -22.02 9.68 -5.43
N LYS A 144 -21.55 9.16 -6.57
CA LYS A 144 -20.45 9.76 -7.35
C LYS A 144 -19.25 10.08 -6.44
N ARG A 145 -18.95 11.36 -6.23
CA ARG A 145 -17.86 11.87 -5.37
C ARG A 145 -18.34 12.44 -4.03
N LYS A 146 -19.61 12.23 -3.67
CA LYS A 146 -20.20 12.73 -2.41
C LYS A 146 -19.93 11.76 -1.28
N LEU A 147 -19.32 12.28 -0.22
CA LEU A 147 -19.00 11.56 1.02
C LEU A 147 -19.62 12.27 2.21
N LEU A 148 -19.99 11.51 3.24
CA LEU A 148 -20.46 12.00 4.54
C LEU A 148 -19.44 11.67 5.62
N THR A 149 -19.02 12.65 6.43
CA THR A 149 -18.07 12.45 7.54
C THR A 149 -18.74 12.66 8.90
N ASN A 150 -18.12 12.13 9.94
CA ASN A 150 -18.52 12.22 11.35
C ASN A 150 -18.66 13.66 11.89
N GLU A 151 -17.84 14.60 11.42
CA GLU A 151 -17.91 15.99 11.91
C GLU A 151 -19.03 16.83 11.28
N SER A 152 -19.74 16.33 10.26
CA SER A 152 -20.84 17.08 9.67
C SER A 152 -21.74 16.28 8.73
N MET A 153 -23.05 16.53 8.84
CA MET A 153 -23.96 16.59 7.68
C MET A 153 -23.48 17.63 6.64
N ARG A 154 -22.26 17.51 6.11
CA ARG A 154 -21.75 18.33 5.01
C ARG A 154 -21.21 17.38 3.95
N SER A 155 -21.90 17.35 2.82
CA SER A 155 -21.46 16.66 1.62
C SER A 155 -20.15 17.29 1.14
N ILE A 156 -19.04 16.55 1.19
CA ILE A 156 -17.83 16.96 0.52
C ILE A 156 -18.04 16.71 -0.98
N THR A 157 -18.03 17.78 -1.77
CA THR A 157 -18.02 17.70 -3.24
C THR A 157 -16.67 18.25 -3.71
N LYS A 158 -15.74 17.36 -4.07
CA LYS A 158 -14.49 17.73 -4.76
C LYS A 158 -14.67 17.59 -6.27
#